data_AF-A0A4Z0NZA6-F1
#
_entry.id   AF-A0A4Z0NZA6-F1
#
_cell.length_a   1.000
_cell.length_b   1.000
_cell.length_c   1.000
_cell.angle_alpha   90.00
_cell.angle_beta   90.00
_cell.angle_gamma   90.00
#
_symmetry.space_group_name_H-M   'P 1'
#
loop_
_entity.id
_entity.type
_entity.pdbx_description
1 polymer ?
#
loop_
_entity_poly.entity_id
_entity_poly.type
_entity_poly.pdbx_seq_one_letter_code
_entity_poly.pdbx_strand_id
1 'polypeptide(L)'
;MNYETEIWKPIASSPGYAVSSLGRVKNETTGALRKLVNHRNGYLQIGIRSSNYLVHRLVALAHLPPVTGKDFVNHKDCDKHNNTLQNLEWVTKSENILHANQHGLTPIGNARAKHPRAKLSEEQVSEIRQLLAQKKLTQKEIGAMYSVTPSTVQLISANKNWSTKTVLS
;
A
#
# COMPACT_ATOMS: atom_id res chain seq x y z
N MET A 1 0.21 12.73 -29.91
CA MET A 1 -0.27 13.42 -28.70
C MET A 1 -1.69 12.95 -28.46
N ASN A 2 -1.91 12.00 -27.55
CA ASN A 2 -3.27 11.63 -27.18
C ASN A 2 -3.66 12.51 -26.00
N TYR A 3 -4.38 13.59 -26.29
CA TYR A 3 -5.13 14.30 -25.27
C TYR A 3 -6.26 13.36 -24.86
N GLU A 4 -6.03 12.50 -23.86
CA GLU A 4 -7.14 11.75 -23.27
C GLU A 4 -8.11 12.76 -22.67
N THR A 5 -9.20 13.00 -23.40
CA THR A 5 -10.29 13.85 -22.97
C THR A 5 -10.81 13.36 -21.63
N GLU A 6 -11.00 14.27 -20.68
CA GLU A 6 -11.58 13.92 -19.39
C GLU A 6 -12.98 13.30 -19.57
N ILE A 7 -13.15 12.07 -19.10
CA ILE A 7 -14.40 11.33 -19.21
C ILE A 7 -15.17 11.47 -17.90
N TRP A 8 -16.42 11.89 -17.97
CA TRP A 8 -17.31 12.00 -16.82
C TRP A 8 -18.30 10.84 -16.80
N LYS A 9 -18.48 10.21 -15.64
CA LYS A 9 -19.48 9.15 -15.44
C LYS A 9 -20.29 9.38 -14.16
N PRO A 10 -21.56 8.97 -14.14
CA PRO A 10 -22.41 9.12 -12.97
C PRO A 10 -21.91 8.28 -11.80
N ILE A 11 -22.07 8.79 -10.59
CA ILE A 11 -21.81 8.05 -9.35
C ILE A 11 -23.07 7.25 -9.00
N ALA A 12 -23.05 5.94 -9.24
CA ALA A 12 -24.21 5.06 -9.05
C ALA A 12 -24.84 5.14 -7.65
N SER A 13 -24.00 5.26 -6.60
CA SER A 13 -24.45 5.38 -5.22
C SER A 13 -24.99 6.77 -4.83
N SER A 14 -24.83 7.76 -5.71
CA SER A 14 -25.24 9.15 -5.44
C SER A 14 -25.72 9.85 -6.73
N PRO A 15 -26.94 9.54 -7.20
CA PRO A 15 -27.50 10.13 -8.42
C PRO A 15 -27.49 11.67 -8.43
N GLY A 16 -27.23 12.25 -9.60
CA GLY A 16 -27.08 13.71 -9.80
C GLY A 16 -25.65 14.22 -9.54
N TYR A 17 -24.70 13.32 -9.36
CA TYR A 17 -23.27 13.63 -9.25
C TYR A 17 -22.47 12.73 -10.20
N ALA A 18 -21.41 13.30 -10.77
CA ALA A 18 -20.50 12.58 -11.66
C ALA A 18 -19.06 12.69 -11.16
N VAL A 19 -18.29 11.64 -11.43
CA VAL A 19 -16.85 11.56 -11.19
C VAL A 19 -16.10 11.46 -12.52
N SER A 20 -15.00 12.19 -12.65
CA SER A 20 -14.20 12.21 -13.85
C SER A 20 -13.04 11.22 -13.83
N SER A 21 -12.53 10.86 -15.00
CA SER A 21 -11.29 10.08 -15.15
C SER A 21 -10.05 10.77 -14.58
N LEU A 22 -10.12 12.06 -14.25
CA LEU A 22 -9.04 12.82 -13.61
C LEU A 22 -9.25 12.98 -12.09
N GLY A 23 -10.22 12.29 -11.50
CA GLY A 23 -10.48 12.35 -10.06
C GLY A 23 -11.21 13.60 -9.59
N ARG A 24 -11.94 14.28 -10.48
CA ARG A 24 -12.81 15.42 -10.12
C ARG A 24 -14.24 14.96 -9.89
N VAL A 25 -14.99 15.66 -9.05
CA VAL A 25 -16.42 15.38 -8.80
C VAL A 25 -17.23 16.64 -9.05
N LYS A 26 -18.38 16.50 -9.71
CA LYS A 26 -19.30 17.61 -10.00
C LYS A 26 -20.74 17.25 -9.67
N ASN A 27 -21.55 18.26 -9.41
CA ASN A 27 -22.99 18.13 -9.47
C ASN A 27 -23.42 18.15 -10.95
N GLU A 28 -24.22 17.18 -11.39
CA GLU A 28 -24.63 17.07 -12.79
C GLU A 28 -25.70 18.10 -13.18
N THR A 29 -26.56 18.49 -12.24
CA THR A 29 -27.62 19.48 -12.47
C THR A 29 -27.05 20.90 -12.62
N THR A 30 -26.14 21.30 -11.73
CA THR A 30 -25.58 22.66 -11.71
C THR A 30 -24.26 22.78 -12.47
N GLY A 31 -23.63 21.65 -12.83
CA GLY A 31 -22.29 21.61 -13.41
C GLY A 31 -21.16 21.98 -12.43
N ALA A 32 -21.48 22.36 -11.19
CA ALA A 32 -20.50 22.88 -10.24
C ALA A 32 -19.53 21.79 -9.77
N LEU A 33 -18.23 22.09 -9.86
CA LEU A 33 -17.17 21.26 -9.27
C LEU A 33 -17.29 21.28 -7.75
N ARG A 34 -17.07 20.11 -7.15
CA ARG A 34 -17.14 19.94 -5.70
C ARG A 34 -15.74 19.95 -5.11
N LYS A 35 -15.59 20.68 -4.00
CA LYS A 35 -14.35 20.70 -3.23
C LYS A 35 -14.14 19.33 -2.57
N LEU A 36 -12.97 18.75 -2.82
CA LEU A 36 -12.49 17.55 -2.15
C LEU A 36 -11.79 17.93 -0.86
N VAL A 37 -11.83 17.04 0.13
CA VAL A 37 -11.18 17.24 1.44
C VAL A 37 -10.30 16.06 1.78
N ASN A 38 -9.28 16.28 2.61
CA ASN A 38 -8.44 15.21 3.10
C ASN A 38 -9.17 14.40 4.18
N HIS A 39 -9.20 13.09 3.99
CA HIS A 39 -9.57 12.16 5.05
C HIS A 39 -8.37 11.93 5.98
N ARG A 40 -8.63 11.50 7.22
CA ARG A 40 -7.61 11.31 8.27
C ARG A 40 -6.45 10.38 7.91
N ASN A 41 -6.62 9.52 6.92
CA ASN A 41 -5.59 8.58 6.44
C ASN A 41 -4.87 9.06 5.17
N GLY A 42 -5.09 10.32 4.76
CA GLY A 42 -4.42 10.98 3.64
C GLY A 42 -5.08 10.79 2.26
N TYR A 43 -6.22 10.10 2.16
CA TYR A 43 -6.96 10.02 0.89
C TYR A 43 -7.88 11.24 0.70
N LEU A 44 -8.06 11.67 -0.55
CA LEU A 44 -9.12 12.63 -0.89
C LEU A 44 -10.51 11.98 -0.76
N GLN A 45 -11.43 12.72 -0.15
CA GLN A 45 -12.82 12.33 0.01
C GLN A 45 -13.77 13.48 -0.36
N ILE A 46 -15.03 13.12 -0.55
CA ILE A 46 -16.14 14.07 -0.74
C ILE A 46 -17.36 13.63 0.08
N GLY A 47 -17.97 14.60 0.77
CA GLY A 47 -19.29 14.43 1.36
C GLY A 47 -20.37 14.72 0.32
N ILE A 48 -21.24 13.74 0.07
CA ILE A 48 -22.42 13.91 -0.78
C ILE A 48 -23.65 13.47 0.03
N ARG A 49 -24.56 14.42 0.26
CA ARG A 49 -25.71 14.24 1.16
C ARG A 49 -25.24 13.75 2.54
N SER A 50 -25.73 12.62 3.02
CA SER A 50 -25.40 12.03 4.33
C SER A 50 -24.23 11.03 4.29
N SER A 51 -23.54 10.89 3.15
CA SER A 51 -22.49 9.89 2.95
C SER A 51 -21.15 10.51 2.55
N ASN A 52 -20.06 9.88 2.98
CA ASN A 52 -18.71 10.24 2.58
C ASN A 52 -18.13 9.19 1.64
N TYR A 53 -17.48 9.64 0.57
CA TYR A 53 -16.92 8.79 -0.46
C TYR A 53 -15.44 9.08 -0.67
N LEU A 54 -14.63 8.03 -0.79
CA LEU A 54 -13.23 8.16 -1.20
C LEU A 54 -13.15 8.35 -2.72
N VAL A 55 -12.39 9.36 -3.15
CA VAL A 55 -12.38 9.77 -4.57
C VAL A 55 -11.81 8.69 -5.48
N HIS A 56 -10.67 8.10 -5.14
CA HIS A 56 -10.10 6.97 -5.91
C HIS A 56 -11.09 5.81 -6.08
N ARG A 57 -11.94 5.52 -5.08
CA ARG A 57 -12.96 4.47 -5.17
C ARG A 57 -14.05 4.85 -6.15
N LEU A 58 -14.51 6.10 -6.12
CA LEU A 58 -15.50 6.59 -7.08
C LEU A 58 -14.97 6.48 -8.52
N VAL A 59 -13.72 6.91 -8.75
CA VAL A 59 -13.08 6.83 -10.07
C VAL A 59 -13.01 5.37 -10.53
N ALA A 60 -12.48 4.47 -9.69
CA ALA A 60 -12.34 3.06 -10.03
C ALA A 60 -13.70 2.39 -10.31
N LEU A 61 -14.70 2.61 -9.46
CA LEU A 61 -16.04 2.02 -9.63
C LEU A 61 -16.75 2.50 -10.90
N ALA A 62 -16.53 3.75 -11.30
CA ALA A 62 -17.16 4.30 -12.49
C ALA A 62 -16.41 3.90 -13.78
N HIS A 63 -15.08 3.88 -13.74
CA HIS A 63 -14.25 3.85 -14.96
C HIS A 63 -13.47 2.55 -15.18
N LEU A 64 -13.19 1.77 -14.13
CA LEU A 64 -12.49 0.49 -14.27
C LEU A 64 -13.47 -0.68 -14.27
N PRO A 65 -13.29 -1.67 -15.16
CA PRO A 65 -14.06 -2.90 -15.08
C PRO A 65 -13.73 -3.61 -13.75
N PRO A 66 -14.74 -4.17 -13.05
CA PRO A 66 -14.48 -4.94 -11.84
C PRO A 66 -13.65 -6.18 -12.17
N VAL A 67 -12.76 -6.55 -11.24
CA VAL A 67 -11.93 -7.75 -11.37
C VAL A 67 -12.31 -8.72 -10.26
N THR A 68 -12.74 -9.93 -10.63
CA THR A 68 -13.17 -10.95 -9.67
C THR A 68 -12.09 -11.23 -8.63
N GLY A 69 -12.47 -11.17 -7.35
CA GLY A 69 -11.56 -11.39 -6.22
C GLY A 69 -10.69 -10.19 -5.83
N LYS A 70 -10.85 -9.03 -6.50
CA LYS A 70 -10.10 -7.81 -6.21
C LYS A 70 -11.01 -6.67 -5.75
N ASP A 71 -11.10 -6.50 -4.44
CA ASP A 71 -12.03 -5.54 -3.82
C ASP A 71 -11.37 -4.22 -3.39
N PHE A 72 -10.05 -4.07 -3.53
CA PHE A 72 -9.29 -2.88 -3.10
C PHE A 72 -8.81 -2.08 -4.31
N VAL A 73 -8.61 -0.78 -4.14
CA VAL A 73 -8.05 0.09 -5.19
C VAL A 73 -6.69 0.57 -4.72
N ASN A 74 -5.68 0.38 -5.58
CA ASN A 74 -4.30 0.81 -5.35
C ASN A 74 -3.98 2.07 -6.16
N HIS A 75 -3.07 2.89 -5.62
CA HIS A 75 -2.41 4.00 -6.34
C HIS A 75 -1.03 3.52 -6.79
N LYS A 76 -0.84 3.36 -8.11
CA LYS A 76 0.39 2.77 -8.68
C LYS A 76 1.64 3.57 -8.29
N ASP A 77 1.52 4.89 -8.26
CA ASP A 77 2.58 5.85 -7.91
C ASP A 77 2.74 6.11 -6.40
N CYS A 78 1.93 5.46 -5.55
CA CYS A 78 1.87 5.67 -4.10
C CYS A 78 1.36 7.04 -3.64
N ASP A 79 0.95 7.93 -4.53
CA ASP A 79 0.36 9.23 -4.17
C ASP A 79 -1.17 9.14 -4.07
N LYS A 80 -1.67 9.26 -2.84
CA LYS A 80 -3.10 9.23 -2.50
C LYS A 80 -3.90 10.40 -3.10
N HIS A 81 -3.23 11.45 -3.58
CA HIS A 81 -3.85 12.61 -4.23
C HIS A 81 -3.96 12.44 -5.75
N ASN A 82 -3.13 11.58 -6.36
CA ASN A 82 -3.22 11.26 -7.78
C ASN A 82 -4.36 10.26 -8.05
N ASN A 83 -5.58 10.78 -8.14
CA ASN A 83 -6.79 9.98 -8.36
C ASN A 83 -7.13 9.82 -9.86
N THR A 84 -6.14 9.95 -10.75
CA THR A 84 -6.35 9.74 -12.20
C THR A 84 -6.61 8.27 -12.50
N LEU A 85 -7.48 8.00 -13.47
CA LEU A 85 -7.87 6.64 -13.87
C LEU A 85 -6.66 5.76 -14.17
N GLN A 86 -5.67 6.30 -14.88
CA GLN A 86 -4.47 5.58 -15.30
C GLN A 86 -3.60 5.17 -14.11
N ASN A 87 -3.66 5.93 -13.00
CA ASN A 87 -2.91 5.65 -11.77
C ASN A 87 -3.61 4.63 -10.85
N LEU A 88 -4.87 4.28 -11.12
CA LEU A 88 -5.64 3.38 -10.26
C LEU A 88 -5.72 1.97 -10.84
N GLU A 89 -5.79 0.98 -9.95
CA GLU A 89 -6.00 -0.42 -10.30
C GLU A 89 -6.74 -1.19 -9.20
N TRP A 90 -7.50 -2.21 -9.59
CA TRP A 90 -8.09 -3.17 -8.65
C TRP A 90 -7.02 -4.15 -8.18
N VAL A 91 -6.93 -4.35 -6.87
CA VAL A 91 -6.01 -5.27 -6.20
C VAL A 91 -6.70 -6.07 -5.11
N THR A 92 -6.10 -7.21 -4.77
CA THR A 92 -6.38 -7.94 -3.53
C THR A 92 -5.76 -7.21 -2.34
N LYS A 93 -6.18 -7.56 -1.12
CA LYS A 93 -5.57 -7.05 0.11
C LYS A 93 -4.08 -7.37 0.19
N SER A 94 -3.68 -8.57 -0.20
CA SER A 94 -2.29 -9.02 -0.17
C SER A 94 -1.40 -8.26 -1.15
N GLU A 95 -1.87 -8.04 -2.38
CA GLU A 95 -1.16 -7.23 -3.38
C GLU A 95 -0.96 -5.79 -2.88
N ASN A 96 -2.00 -5.17 -2.29
CA ASN A 96 -1.92 -3.81 -1.75
C ASN A 96 -0.89 -3.70 -0.61
N ILE A 97 -0.88 -4.67 0.31
CA ILE A 97 0.11 -4.73 1.40
C ILE A 97 1.53 -4.94 0.85
N LEU A 98 1.68 -5.82 -0.15
CA LEU A 98 2.97 -6.08 -0.77
C LEU A 98 3.51 -4.83 -1.46
N HIS A 99 2.69 -4.11 -2.23
CA HIS A 99 3.05 -2.85 -2.87
C HIS A 99 3.46 -1.81 -1.82
N ALA A 100 2.66 -1.61 -0.77
CA ALA A 100 3.01 -0.72 0.32
C ALA A 100 4.35 -1.10 0.99
N ASN A 101 4.64 -2.38 1.18
CA ASN A 101 5.92 -2.85 1.73
C ASN A 101 7.09 -2.55 0.79
N GLN A 102 6.94 -2.85 -0.51
CA GLN A 102 7.96 -2.60 -1.53
C GLN A 102 8.32 -1.11 -1.63
N HIS A 103 7.33 -0.24 -1.45
CA HIS A 103 7.50 1.21 -1.45
C HIS A 103 7.80 1.82 -0.06
N GLY A 104 7.99 0.99 0.97
CA GLY A 104 8.36 1.47 2.32
C GLY A 104 7.27 2.26 3.04
N LEU A 105 6.01 2.10 2.65
CA LEU A 105 4.84 2.79 3.21
C LEU A 105 4.27 2.07 4.44
N THR A 106 4.76 0.88 4.76
CA THR A 106 4.35 0.16 5.96
C THR A 106 5.26 0.47 7.15
N PRO A 107 4.69 0.64 8.35
CA PRO A 107 5.49 0.77 9.57
C PRO A 107 6.41 -0.44 9.80
N ILE A 108 6.00 -1.62 9.33
CA ILE A 108 6.61 -2.91 9.67
C ILE A 108 8.02 -3.06 9.07
N GLY A 109 8.29 -2.45 7.90
CA GLY A 109 9.62 -2.47 7.28
C GLY A 109 10.69 -1.70 8.07
N ASN A 110 10.28 -0.70 8.85
CA ASN A 110 11.19 0.17 9.61
C ASN A 110 11.07 -0.01 11.14
N ALA A 111 10.02 -0.69 11.64
CA ALA A 111 9.68 -0.73 13.06
C ALA A 111 9.96 -2.06 13.76
N ARG A 112 10.20 -3.18 13.06
CA ARG A 112 10.38 -4.45 13.77
C ARG A 112 11.68 -4.50 14.59
N ALA A 113 12.75 -3.87 14.09
CA ALA A 113 14.00 -3.71 14.84
C ALA A 113 13.92 -2.66 15.95
N LYS A 114 13.10 -1.63 15.73
CA LYS A 114 12.93 -0.49 16.65
C LYS A 114 11.78 -0.66 17.64
N HIS A 115 11.08 -1.79 17.61
CA HIS A 115 9.99 -2.07 18.54
C HIS A 115 10.59 -2.36 19.93
N PRO A 116 10.08 -1.77 21.03
CA PRO A 116 10.64 -1.97 22.37
C PRO A 116 10.57 -3.43 22.87
N ARG A 117 9.77 -4.29 22.21
CA ARG A 117 9.71 -5.74 22.45
C ARG A 117 10.37 -6.59 21.34
N ALA A 118 11.16 -5.98 20.46
CA ALA A 118 11.92 -6.72 19.48
C ALA A 118 12.91 -7.64 20.19
N LYS A 119 12.91 -8.93 19.83
CA LYS A 119 13.85 -9.91 20.41
C LYS A 119 15.26 -9.80 19.82
N LEU A 120 15.41 -9.13 18.69
CA LEU A 120 16.67 -8.99 17.96
C LEU A 120 16.81 -7.56 17.43
N SER A 121 18.02 -7.00 17.51
CA SER A 121 18.41 -5.73 16.86
C SER A 121 18.92 -5.96 15.42
N GLU A 122 19.13 -4.87 14.67
CA GLU A 122 19.72 -4.97 13.32
C GLU A 122 21.14 -5.54 13.35
N GLU A 123 21.93 -5.16 14.36
CA GLU A 123 23.30 -5.64 14.58
C GLU A 123 23.31 -7.14 14.84
N GLN A 124 22.41 -7.63 15.71
CA GLN A 124 22.28 -9.06 16.00
C GLN A 124 21.85 -9.85 14.76
N VAL A 125 20.98 -9.30 13.93
CA VAL A 125 20.57 -9.93 12.67
C VAL A 125 21.72 -9.97 11.66
N SER A 126 22.55 -8.93 11.60
CA SER A 126 23.76 -8.90 10.78
C SER A 126 24.76 -9.98 11.23
N GLU A 127 24.98 -10.10 12.54
CA GLU A 127 25.88 -11.10 13.12
C GLU A 127 25.38 -12.54 12.88
N ILE A 128 24.08 -12.79 13.07
CA ILE A 128 23.44 -14.08 12.72
C ILE A 128 23.69 -14.44 11.25
N ARG A 129 23.58 -13.47 10.32
CA ARG A 129 23.85 -13.71 8.90
C ARG A 129 25.32 -14.06 8.63
N GLN A 130 26.25 -13.38 9.29
CA GLN A 130 27.68 -13.69 9.18
C GLN A 130 27.98 -15.11 9.70
N LEU A 131 27.42 -15.48 10.85
CA LEU A 131 27.58 -16.83 11.42
C LEU A 131 27.01 -17.92 10.51
N LEU A 132 25.84 -17.68 9.90
CA LEU A 132 25.26 -18.58 8.90
C LEU A 132 26.13 -18.71 7.65
N ALA A 133 26.71 -17.61 7.17
CA ALA A 133 27.60 -17.61 6.00
C ALA A 133 28.89 -18.38 6.26
N GLN A 134 29.41 -18.34 7.49
CA GLN A 134 30.60 -19.10 7.90
C GLN A 134 30.36 -20.62 7.97
N LYS A 135 29.10 -21.07 8.07
CA LYS A 135 28.70 -22.50 8.13
C LYS A 135 29.38 -23.32 9.24
N LYS A 136 29.94 -22.67 10.27
CA LYS A 136 30.61 -23.33 11.41
C LYS A 136 29.65 -23.76 12.50
N LEU A 137 28.47 -23.15 12.56
CA LEU A 137 27.44 -23.38 13.57
C LEU A 137 26.11 -23.72 12.90
N THR A 138 25.35 -24.61 13.54
CA THR A 138 23.99 -24.95 13.14
C THR A 138 23.02 -23.83 13.48
N GLN A 139 21.86 -23.79 12.79
CA GLN A 139 20.80 -22.83 13.10
C GLN A 139 20.28 -22.97 14.55
N LYS A 140 20.39 -24.17 15.14
CA LYS A 140 20.02 -24.44 16.53
C LYS A 140 20.99 -23.79 17.52
N GLU A 141 22.30 -23.94 17.28
CA GLU A 141 23.34 -23.31 18.09
C GLU A 141 23.27 -21.78 17.98
N ILE A 142 23.10 -21.26 16.77
CA ILE A 142 22.91 -19.82 16.54
C ILE A 142 21.65 -19.33 17.26
N GLY A 143 20.54 -20.06 17.20
CA GLY A 143 19.32 -19.69 17.91
C GLY A 143 19.54 -19.60 19.44
N ALA A 144 20.24 -20.58 20.01
CA ALA A 144 20.55 -20.60 21.44
C ALA A 144 21.40 -19.39 21.88
N MET A 145 22.40 -18.99 21.08
CA MET A 145 23.25 -17.82 21.39
C MET A 145 22.46 -16.52 21.54
N TYR A 146 21.40 -16.34 20.74
CA TYR A 146 20.57 -15.14 20.78
C TYR A 146 19.22 -15.34 21.47
N SER A 147 19.02 -16.46 22.18
CA SER A 147 17.76 -16.81 22.84
C SER A 147 16.53 -16.78 21.90
N VAL A 148 16.73 -17.20 20.65
CA VAL A 148 15.69 -17.29 19.62
C VAL A 148 15.53 -18.71 19.12
N THR A 149 14.38 -19.01 18.53
CA THR A 149 14.12 -20.34 17.97
C THR A 149 14.93 -20.56 16.69
N PRO A 150 15.32 -21.80 16.36
CA PRO A 150 15.98 -22.13 15.10
C PRO A 150 15.18 -21.67 13.86
N SER A 151 13.85 -21.71 13.96
CA SER A 151 12.95 -21.18 12.91
C SER A 151 13.10 -19.66 12.71
N THR A 152 13.41 -18.90 13.76
CA THR A 152 13.69 -17.46 13.65
C THR A 152 14.96 -17.25 12.83
N VAL A 153 16.01 -18.04 13.09
CA VAL A 153 17.27 -18.03 12.35
C VAL A 153 17.06 -18.42 10.89
N GLN A 154 16.23 -19.44 10.62
CA GLN A 154 15.86 -19.84 9.26
C GLN A 154 15.16 -18.70 8.50
N LEU A 155 14.23 -17.99 9.14
CA LEU A 155 13.52 -16.87 8.51
C LEU A 155 14.42 -15.66 8.24
N ILE A 156 15.45 -15.45 9.08
CA ILE A 156 16.51 -14.45 8.84
C ILE A 156 17.34 -14.87 7.62
N SER A 157 17.74 -16.14 7.53
CA SER A 157 18.50 -16.67 6.38
C SER A 157 17.75 -16.53 5.06
N ALA A 158 16.41 -16.69 5.10
CA ALA A 158 15.55 -16.61 3.93
C ALA A 158 15.08 -15.19 3.59
N ASN A 159 15.54 -14.16 4.31
CA ASN A 159 15.10 -12.76 4.17
C ASN A 159 13.58 -12.53 4.31
N LYS A 160 12.83 -13.50 4.86
CA LYS A 160 11.36 -13.43 4.96
C LYS A 160 10.86 -12.52 6.08
N ASN A 161 11.71 -12.25 7.09
CA ASN A 161 11.34 -11.49 8.30
C ASN A 161 12.15 -10.21 8.55
N TRP A 162 13.23 -9.99 7.79
CA TRP A 162 14.21 -8.90 7.97
C TRP A 162 14.79 -8.52 6.60
N SER A 163 13.96 -8.04 5.66
CA SER A 163 14.45 -7.72 4.32
C SER A 163 15.51 -6.61 4.39
N THR A 164 16.72 -6.89 3.94
CA THR A 164 17.72 -5.85 3.71
C THR A 164 17.42 -5.20 2.37
N LYS A 165 17.29 -3.88 2.31
CA LYS A 165 17.35 -3.18 1.03
C LYS A 165 18.76 -3.38 0.49
N THR A 166 18.92 -4.14 -0.58
CA THR A 166 20.14 -4.09 -1.39
C THR A 166 20.17 -2.69 -2.01
N VAL A 167 21.02 -1.82 -1.47
CA VAL A 167 21.38 -0.59 -2.17
C VAL A 167 22.28 -1.05 -3.30
N LEU A 168 21.72 -1.14 -4.51
CA LEU A 168 22.53 -1.25 -5.72
C LEU A 168 23.23 0.11 -5.89
N SER A 169 24.54 0.12 -5.67
CA SER A 169 25.45 1.19 -6.10
C SER A 169 25.75 1.06 -7.58
#